data_AF-A0A955F8J4-F1
#
_entry.id   AF-A0A955F8J4-F1
#
_cell.length_a   1.000
_cell.length_b   1.000
_cell.length_c   1.000
_cell.angle_alpha   90.00
_cell.angle_beta   90.00
_cell.angle_gamma   90.00
#
_symmetry.space_group_name_H-M   'P 1'
#
loop_
_entity.id
_entity.type
_entity.pdbx_description
1 polymer ?
#
loop_
_entity_poly.entity_id
_entity_poly.type
_entity_poly.pdbx_seq_one_letter_code
_entity_poly.pdbx_strand_id
1 'polypeptide(L)'
;MLTLSPVSIPEQLQRLPQPPKQLFVEGPLEALLSSPCVAIVGSRKVSPYGRQVTELFARTLAERGVVIVSGLAFGIDSIAHRAALEAGGKAIAVLPTPLDRIYPASHRQLAADILERGGALVSEYAPDDDTYRSSFVARNRLIAGLADATLIPEAALKSGSLHTARFTLELGKDVLAVPGNITSPVSEGTNNLIRVGATPITSVGDLLFALNLPVNAPQKPKGQTPAEQTILDLLAAGVCDGAELLQQS
;
A
#
# COMPACT_ATOMS: atom_id res chain seq x y z
N MET A 1 15.21 -13.43 0.41
CA MET A 1 14.11 -13.89 -0.46
C MET A 1 13.58 -15.23 0.03
N LEU A 2 12.28 -15.34 0.24
CA LEU A 2 11.56 -16.56 0.58
C LEU A 2 10.66 -16.96 -0.59
N THR A 3 10.61 -18.25 -0.90
CA THR A 3 9.67 -18.82 -1.87
C THR A 3 8.54 -19.50 -1.10
N LEU A 4 7.32 -18.99 -1.24
CA LEU A 4 6.14 -19.55 -0.60
C LEU A 4 5.49 -20.58 -1.53
N SER A 5 5.40 -21.82 -1.03
CA SER A 5 4.57 -22.86 -1.63
C SER A 5 3.08 -22.51 -1.51
N PRO A 6 2.18 -23.12 -2.31
CA PRO A 6 0.74 -22.83 -2.23
C PRO A 6 0.15 -22.83 -0.82
N VAL A 7 0.62 -23.71 0.07
CA VAL A 7 0.13 -23.83 1.45
C VAL A 7 0.59 -22.66 2.33
N SER A 8 1.72 -22.04 1.98
CA SER A 8 2.34 -20.92 2.72
C SER A 8 1.92 -19.55 2.16
N ILE A 9 1.18 -19.52 1.06
CA ILE A 9 0.68 -18.27 0.48
C ILE A 9 -0.40 -17.69 1.40
N PRO A 10 -0.42 -16.37 1.68
CA PRO A 10 -1.43 -15.75 2.52
C PRO A 10 -2.85 -16.08 2.06
N GLU A 11 -3.75 -16.35 3.00
CA GLU A 11 -5.12 -16.78 2.72
C GLU A 11 -5.86 -15.80 1.80
N GLN A 12 -5.62 -14.49 1.96
CA GLN A 12 -6.23 -13.45 1.13
C GLN A 12 -5.89 -13.63 -0.36
N LEU A 13 -4.70 -14.16 -0.67
CA LEU A 13 -4.27 -14.45 -2.04
C LEU A 13 -4.78 -15.81 -2.54
N GLN A 14 -4.97 -16.79 -1.65
CA GLN A 14 -5.57 -18.08 -2.00
C GLN A 14 -7.04 -17.96 -2.41
N ARG A 15 -7.75 -16.96 -1.87
CA ARG A 15 -9.17 -16.67 -2.18
C ARG A 15 -9.38 -15.97 -3.53
N LEU A 16 -8.32 -15.60 -4.23
CA LEU A 16 -8.45 -15.02 -5.57
C LEU A 16 -9.07 -16.03 -6.54
N PRO A 17 -9.86 -15.59 -7.54
CA PRO A 17 -10.37 -16.48 -8.60
C PRO A 17 -9.25 -17.25 -9.34
N GLN A 18 -8.08 -16.62 -9.44
CA GLN A 18 -6.85 -17.22 -9.93
C GLN A 18 -5.76 -17.01 -8.88
N PRO A 19 -5.61 -17.93 -7.92
CA PRO A 19 -4.61 -17.79 -6.88
C PRO A 19 -3.19 -18.00 -7.44
N PRO A 20 -2.17 -17.34 -6.86
CA PRO A 20 -0.77 -17.61 -7.20
C PRO A 20 -0.44 -19.09 -6.97
N LYS A 21 0.26 -19.71 -7.91
CA LYS A 21 0.82 -21.07 -7.74
C LYS A 21 2.12 -21.06 -6.93
N GLN A 22 2.80 -19.93 -6.91
CA GLN A 22 4.04 -19.67 -6.20
C GLN A 22 4.09 -18.17 -5.88
N LEU A 23 4.73 -17.81 -4.77
CA LEU A 23 4.91 -16.40 -4.42
C LEU A 23 6.32 -16.20 -3.86
N PHE A 24 7.07 -15.30 -4.48
CA PHE A 24 8.39 -14.87 -4.03
C PHE A 24 8.23 -13.61 -3.20
N VAL A 25 8.84 -13.62 -2.03
CA VAL A 25 8.71 -12.55 -1.03
C VAL A 25 10.07 -12.15 -0.51
N GLU A 26 10.30 -10.85 -0.39
CA GLU A 26 11.40 -10.28 0.36
C GLU A 26 10.84 -9.31 1.40
N GLY A 27 11.24 -9.46 2.67
CA GLY A 27 10.64 -8.73 3.79
C GLY A 27 9.56 -9.54 4.55
N PRO A 28 9.04 -9.00 5.67
CA PRO A 28 8.21 -9.73 6.62
C PRO A 28 6.71 -9.69 6.25
N LEU A 29 6.34 -10.23 5.08
CA LEU A 29 4.97 -10.13 4.54
C LEU A 29 3.88 -10.57 5.52
N GLU A 30 4.04 -11.72 6.18
CA GLU A 30 3.04 -12.24 7.12
C GLU A 30 2.79 -11.28 8.30
N ALA A 31 3.86 -10.68 8.84
CA ALA A 31 3.74 -9.69 9.91
C ALA A 31 3.05 -8.41 9.42
N LEU A 32 3.27 -7.99 8.17
CA LEU A 32 2.60 -6.82 7.59
C LEU A 32 1.09 -7.03 7.45
N LEU A 33 0.68 -8.25 7.08
CA LEU A 33 -0.73 -8.61 6.89
C LEU A 33 -1.52 -8.76 8.21
N SER A 34 -0.87 -8.60 9.37
CA SER A 34 -1.55 -8.46 10.66
C SER A 34 -2.13 -7.05 10.89
N SER A 35 -1.72 -6.08 10.07
CA SER A 35 -2.23 -4.70 10.09
C SER A 35 -3.19 -4.47 8.93
N PRO A 36 -4.11 -3.49 9.03
CA PRO A 36 -4.94 -3.12 7.90
C PRO A 36 -4.09 -2.73 6.69
N CYS A 37 -4.46 -3.21 5.50
CA CYS A 37 -3.75 -2.96 4.27
C CYS A 37 -4.62 -2.16 3.31
N VAL A 38 -4.11 -1.06 2.74
CA VAL A 38 -4.83 -0.29 1.72
C VAL A 38 -4.02 -0.22 0.45
N ALA A 39 -4.65 -0.61 -0.66
CA ALA A 39 -4.07 -0.44 -1.97
C ALA A 39 -4.22 1.01 -2.42
N ILE A 40 -3.12 1.67 -2.77
CA ILE A 40 -3.17 3.00 -3.39
C ILE A 40 -2.57 2.89 -4.79
N VAL A 41 -3.40 3.02 -5.82
CA VAL A 41 -3.01 2.85 -7.22
C VAL A 41 -3.60 3.94 -8.08
N GLY A 42 -2.98 4.24 -9.23
CA GLY A 42 -3.54 5.26 -10.11
C GLY A 42 -2.69 5.59 -11.32
N SER A 43 -2.83 6.84 -11.78
CA SER A 43 -2.16 7.34 -12.98
C SER A 43 -0.64 7.32 -12.85
N ARG A 44 0.04 6.89 -13.93
CA ARG A 44 1.50 7.03 -14.08
C ARG A 44 1.92 8.46 -14.40
N LYS A 45 1.02 9.26 -14.97
CA LYS A 45 1.19 10.68 -15.26
C LYS A 45 0.28 11.45 -14.32
N VAL A 46 0.83 11.86 -13.19
CA VAL A 46 0.07 12.44 -12.08
C VAL A 46 0.02 13.96 -12.20
N SER A 47 -1.15 14.55 -11.95
CA SER A 47 -1.30 16.00 -11.82
C SER A 47 -0.75 16.51 -10.47
N PRO A 48 -0.53 17.82 -10.29
CA PRO A 48 -0.21 18.38 -8.98
C PRO A 48 -1.26 18.06 -7.92
N TYR A 49 -2.55 18.06 -8.29
CA TYR A 49 -3.66 17.70 -7.42
C TYR A 49 -3.57 16.22 -7.01
N GLY A 50 -3.45 15.31 -7.97
CA GLY A 50 -3.34 13.87 -7.70
C GLY A 50 -2.14 13.54 -6.81
N ARG A 51 -1.01 14.24 -6.98
CA ARG A 51 0.16 14.13 -6.09
C ARG A 51 -0.18 14.53 -4.67
N GLN A 52 -0.70 15.75 -4.48
CA GLN A 52 -1.02 16.29 -3.16
C GLN A 52 -2.00 15.38 -2.41
N VAL A 53 -3.05 14.92 -3.09
CA VAL A 53 -4.06 14.02 -2.54
C VAL A 53 -3.45 12.66 -2.16
N THR A 54 -2.59 12.10 -3.03
CA THR A 54 -1.94 10.82 -2.74
C THR A 54 -1.02 10.92 -1.53
N GLU A 55 -0.22 11.99 -1.45
CA GLU A 55 0.67 12.24 -0.31
C GLU A 55 -0.13 12.41 0.99
N LEU A 56 -1.23 13.18 0.95
CA LEU A 56 -2.12 13.38 2.10
C LEU A 56 -2.68 12.06 2.62
N PHE A 57 -3.30 11.26 1.75
CA PHE A 57 -3.95 10.02 2.17
C PHE A 57 -2.95 8.93 2.56
N ALA A 58 -1.86 8.75 1.81
CA ALA A 58 -0.85 7.77 2.15
C ALA A 58 -0.18 8.07 3.50
N ARG A 59 0.17 9.34 3.78
CA ARG A 59 0.71 9.74 5.10
C ARG A 59 -0.30 9.49 6.22
N THR A 60 -1.53 9.93 6.04
CA THR A 60 -2.60 9.78 7.05
C THR A 60 -2.84 8.31 7.43
N LEU A 61 -2.84 7.43 6.43
CA LEU A 61 -3.01 5.98 6.62
C LEU A 61 -1.78 5.37 7.31
N ALA A 62 -0.58 5.71 6.83
CA ALA A 62 0.68 5.23 7.41
C ALA A 62 0.84 5.61 8.89
N GLU A 63 0.50 6.85 9.27
CA GLU A 63 0.52 7.34 10.66
C GLU A 63 -0.44 6.56 11.58
N ARG A 64 -1.44 5.88 11.00
CA ARG A 64 -2.42 5.04 11.71
C ARG A 64 -2.07 3.56 11.67
N GLY A 65 -0.86 3.22 11.21
CA GLY A 65 -0.40 1.83 11.13
C GLY A 65 -0.98 1.04 9.96
N VAL A 66 -1.63 1.71 9.00
CA VAL A 66 -2.10 1.05 7.78
C VAL A 66 -0.92 0.81 6.83
N VAL A 67 -0.81 -0.41 6.34
CA VAL A 67 0.24 -0.79 5.38
C VAL A 67 -0.21 -0.40 3.96
N ILE A 68 0.63 0.33 3.25
CA ILE A 68 0.33 0.75 1.88
C ILE A 68 0.77 -0.33 0.89
N VAL A 69 -0.19 -0.90 0.17
CA VAL A 69 0.06 -1.86 -0.91
C VAL A 69 0.04 -1.12 -2.25
N SER A 70 1.07 -1.26 -3.06
CA SER A 70 1.06 -0.69 -4.40
C SER A 70 2.02 -1.41 -5.33
N GLY A 71 2.21 -0.87 -6.53
CA GLY A 71 2.86 -1.54 -7.63
C GLY A 71 4.25 -1.11 -8.00
N LEU A 72 4.84 -0.20 -7.23
CA LEU A 72 6.11 0.43 -7.55
C LEU A 72 6.14 1.11 -8.94
N ALA A 73 5.00 1.35 -9.58
CA ALA A 73 4.95 2.03 -10.87
C ALA A 73 5.28 3.53 -10.73
N PHE A 74 5.47 4.22 -11.85
CA PHE A 74 5.53 5.69 -11.85
C PHE A 74 4.22 6.31 -11.37
N GLY A 75 4.28 7.56 -10.93
CA GLY A 75 3.12 8.35 -10.53
C GLY A 75 2.59 7.93 -9.16
N ILE A 76 1.29 7.66 -9.09
CA ILE A 76 0.56 7.43 -7.83
C ILE A 76 1.22 6.35 -6.97
N ASP A 77 1.59 5.21 -7.56
CA ASP A 77 2.19 4.08 -6.83
C ASP A 77 3.46 4.49 -6.06
N SER A 78 4.43 5.12 -6.75
CA SER A 78 5.69 5.50 -6.10
C SER A 78 5.54 6.70 -5.16
N ILE A 79 4.56 7.57 -5.39
CA ILE A 79 4.21 8.66 -4.46
C ILE A 79 3.61 8.09 -3.18
N ALA A 80 2.68 7.14 -3.29
CA ALA A 80 2.05 6.50 -2.13
C ALA A 80 3.07 5.76 -1.26
N HIS A 81 3.99 4.99 -1.89
CA HIS A 81 5.08 4.34 -1.16
C HIS A 81 5.97 5.35 -0.43
N ARG A 82 6.48 6.38 -1.13
CA ARG A 82 7.35 7.39 -0.49
C ARG A 82 6.66 8.10 0.66
N ALA A 83 5.43 8.57 0.44
CA ALA A 83 4.64 9.25 1.45
C ALA A 83 4.39 8.38 2.69
N ALA A 84 4.13 7.09 2.51
CA ALA A 84 3.99 6.14 3.62
C ALA A 84 5.30 5.97 4.41
N LEU A 85 6.43 5.79 3.70
CA LEU A 85 7.74 5.62 4.33
C LEU A 85 8.20 6.88 5.05
N GLU A 86 7.96 8.06 4.48
CA GLU A 86 8.26 9.37 5.08
C GLU A 86 7.49 9.59 6.39
N ALA A 87 6.24 9.09 6.47
CA ALA A 87 5.43 9.10 7.69
C ALA A 87 5.84 8.02 8.72
N GLY A 88 6.87 7.21 8.43
CA GLY A 88 7.32 6.12 9.29
C GLY A 88 6.42 4.88 9.23
N GLY A 89 5.52 4.79 8.25
CA GLY A 89 4.72 3.60 7.99
C GLY A 89 5.46 2.55 7.16
N LYS A 90 4.74 1.47 6.85
CA LYS A 90 5.25 0.33 6.08
C LYS A 90 4.54 0.20 4.74
N ALA A 91 5.19 -0.46 3.80
CA ALA A 91 4.65 -0.66 2.46
C ALA A 91 4.92 -2.06 1.91
N ILE A 92 4.03 -2.53 1.04
CA ILE A 92 4.19 -3.75 0.26
C ILE A 92 4.19 -3.36 -1.22
N ALA A 93 5.29 -3.61 -1.93
CA ALA A 93 5.37 -3.42 -3.37
C ALA A 93 5.21 -4.76 -4.10
N VAL A 94 4.17 -4.84 -4.94
CA VAL A 94 3.89 -6.03 -5.73
C VAL A 94 4.45 -5.82 -7.15
N LEU A 95 5.40 -6.66 -7.57
CA LEU A 95 6.16 -6.50 -8.80
C LEU A 95 5.61 -7.37 -9.94
N PRO A 96 5.57 -6.85 -11.17
CA PRO A 96 5.22 -7.62 -12.36
C PRO A 96 6.43 -8.38 -12.95
N THR A 97 7.56 -8.35 -12.24
CA THR A 97 8.87 -8.87 -12.62
C THR A 97 9.42 -9.74 -11.50
N PRO A 98 10.45 -10.57 -11.76
CA PRO A 98 11.23 -11.19 -10.71
C PRO A 98 11.79 -10.16 -9.71
N LEU A 99 11.96 -10.54 -8.44
CA LEU A 99 12.33 -9.61 -7.37
C LEU A 99 13.71 -8.95 -7.56
N ASP A 100 14.64 -9.66 -8.19
CA ASP A 100 15.97 -9.17 -8.56
C ASP A 100 15.95 -8.16 -9.74
N ARG A 101 14.82 -8.05 -10.44
CA ARG A 101 14.62 -7.17 -11.60
C ARG A 101 13.60 -6.08 -11.30
N ILE A 102 14.00 -5.09 -10.49
CA ILE A 102 13.15 -3.93 -10.20
C ILE A 102 12.80 -3.14 -11.46
N TYR A 103 11.50 -2.98 -11.72
CA TYR A 103 10.96 -2.16 -12.80
C TYR A 103 9.91 -1.16 -12.29
N PRO A 104 10.01 0.12 -12.66
CA PRO A 104 11.06 0.73 -13.48
C PRO A 104 12.41 0.80 -12.74
N ALA A 105 13.53 0.73 -13.46
CA ALA A 105 14.87 0.70 -12.87
C ALA A 105 15.17 1.93 -11.99
N SER A 106 14.55 3.08 -12.27
CA SER A 106 14.66 4.30 -11.45
C SER A 106 14.08 4.16 -10.05
N HIS A 107 13.30 3.12 -9.77
CA HIS A 107 12.72 2.86 -8.44
C HIS A 107 13.49 1.80 -7.64
N ARG A 108 14.71 1.42 -8.06
CA ARG A 108 15.59 0.54 -7.27
C ARG A 108 15.82 1.06 -5.86
N GLN A 109 16.13 2.34 -5.70
CA GLN A 109 16.31 2.94 -4.37
C GLN A 109 15.03 2.86 -3.54
N LEU A 110 13.87 3.18 -4.13
CA LEU A 110 12.60 3.09 -3.43
C LEU A 110 12.28 1.66 -2.98
N ALA A 111 12.60 0.64 -3.80
CA ALA A 111 12.45 -0.76 -3.41
C ALA A 111 13.35 -1.13 -2.22
N ALA A 112 14.60 -0.66 -2.22
CA ALA A 112 15.52 -0.82 -1.09
C ALA A 112 14.98 -0.13 0.17
N ASP A 113 14.53 1.13 0.05
CA ASP A 113 13.97 1.90 1.17
C ASP A 113 12.73 1.21 1.78
N ILE A 114 11.89 0.55 0.95
CA ILE A 114 10.76 -0.25 1.42
C ILE A 114 11.24 -1.39 2.32
N LEU A 115 12.26 -2.14 1.88
CA LEU A 115 12.81 -3.27 2.64
C LEU A 115 13.52 -2.81 3.92
N GLU A 116 14.35 -1.78 3.83
CA GLU A 116 15.09 -1.22 4.97
C GLU A 116 14.16 -0.72 6.08
N ARG A 117 12.97 -0.22 5.73
CA ARG A 117 11.94 0.24 6.68
C ARG A 117 10.97 -0.87 7.11
N GLY A 118 11.31 -2.13 6.87
CA GLY A 118 10.53 -3.29 7.32
C GLY A 118 9.27 -3.56 6.49
N GLY A 119 9.19 -3.03 5.27
CA GLY A 119 8.20 -3.38 4.25
C GLY A 119 8.57 -4.65 3.48
N ALA A 120 7.81 -4.95 2.43
CA ALA A 120 8.03 -6.16 1.63
C ALA A 120 7.93 -5.93 0.11
N LEU A 121 8.68 -6.72 -0.65
CA LEU A 121 8.54 -6.89 -2.09
C LEU A 121 7.92 -8.27 -2.38
N VAL A 122 6.95 -8.33 -3.29
CA VAL A 122 6.19 -9.55 -3.61
C VAL A 122 6.10 -9.75 -5.11
N SER A 123 6.33 -10.96 -5.61
CA SER A 123 6.19 -11.31 -7.03
C SER A 123 5.75 -12.76 -7.23
N GLU A 124 5.07 -13.04 -8.35
CA GLU A 124 4.77 -14.42 -8.79
C GLU A 124 5.84 -15.00 -9.73
N TYR A 125 6.77 -14.17 -10.18
CA TYR A 125 7.73 -14.51 -11.22
C TYR A 125 9.03 -15.00 -10.59
N ALA A 126 9.48 -16.17 -11.03
CA ALA A 126 10.71 -16.79 -10.57
C ALA A 126 11.93 -16.01 -11.06
N PRO A 127 13.12 -16.19 -10.43
CA PRO A 127 14.36 -15.74 -11.03
C PRO A 127 14.44 -16.20 -12.49
N ASP A 128 14.94 -15.32 -13.36
CA ASP A 128 15.07 -15.52 -14.81
C ASP A 128 13.78 -15.53 -15.65
N ASP A 129 12.58 -15.45 -15.04
CA ASP A 129 11.33 -15.34 -15.80
C ASP A 129 11.31 -14.09 -16.71
N ASP A 130 10.80 -14.28 -17.92
CA ASP A 130 10.53 -13.18 -18.83
C ASP A 130 9.38 -12.30 -18.33
N THR A 131 9.51 -10.99 -18.55
CA THR A 131 8.46 -10.02 -18.20
C THR A 131 7.65 -9.65 -19.44
N TYR A 132 6.36 -9.92 -19.40
CA TYR A 132 5.42 -9.57 -20.48
C TYR A 132 4.55 -8.37 -20.10
N ARG A 133 3.94 -7.71 -21.10
CA ARG A 133 2.96 -6.64 -20.83
C ARG A 133 1.76 -7.15 -20.03
N SER A 134 1.35 -8.39 -20.26
CA SER A 134 0.28 -9.06 -19.50
C SER A 134 0.63 -9.22 -18.03
N SER A 135 1.92 -9.36 -17.67
CA SER A 135 2.37 -9.46 -16.27
C SER A 135 1.99 -8.25 -15.44
N PHE A 136 2.00 -7.06 -16.03
CA PHE A 136 1.57 -5.82 -15.37
C PHE A 136 0.07 -5.82 -15.02
N VAL A 137 -0.76 -6.42 -15.86
CA VAL A 137 -2.21 -6.52 -15.61
C VAL A 137 -2.50 -7.68 -14.65
N ALA A 138 -1.85 -8.82 -14.85
CA ALA A 138 -2.02 -10.00 -14.02
C ALA A 138 -1.69 -9.70 -12.56
N ARG A 139 -0.57 -9.02 -12.30
CA ARG A 139 -0.13 -8.66 -10.95
C ARG A 139 -1.13 -7.80 -10.18
N ASN A 140 -1.98 -7.01 -10.85
CA ASN A 140 -2.93 -6.13 -10.16
C ASN A 140 -3.94 -6.88 -9.28
N ARG A 141 -4.24 -8.15 -9.58
CA ARG A 141 -5.10 -8.98 -8.72
C ARG A 141 -4.45 -9.25 -7.36
N LEU A 142 -3.12 -9.31 -7.29
CA LEU A 142 -2.39 -9.50 -6.03
C LEU A 142 -2.44 -8.25 -5.16
N ILE A 143 -2.34 -7.06 -5.76
CA ILE A 143 -2.51 -5.80 -5.03
C ILE A 143 -3.90 -5.76 -4.39
N ALA A 144 -4.95 -6.03 -5.17
CA ALA A 144 -6.33 -6.07 -4.70
C ALA A 144 -6.55 -7.19 -3.67
N GLY A 145 -5.88 -8.33 -3.85
CA GLY A 145 -5.93 -9.47 -2.94
C GLY A 145 -5.34 -9.15 -1.56
N LEU A 146 -4.16 -8.50 -1.52
CA LEU A 146 -3.45 -8.16 -0.29
C LEU A 146 -4.07 -7.00 0.50
N ALA A 147 -4.83 -6.11 -0.16
CA ALA A 147 -5.44 -4.95 0.49
C ALA A 147 -6.88 -5.20 0.94
N ASP A 148 -7.31 -4.56 2.01
CA ASP A 148 -8.69 -4.58 2.51
C ASP A 148 -9.62 -3.70 1.67
N ALA A 149 -9.09 -2.61 1.12
CA ALA A 149 -9.76 -1.71 0.18
C ALA A 149 -8.76 -1.10 -0.81
N THR A 150 -9.26 -0.52 -1.90
CA THR A 150 -8.43 0.14 -2.92
C THR A 150 -8.82 1.61 -3.10
N LEU A 151 -7.88 2.51 -2.79
CA LEU A 151 -7.97 3.93 -3.05
C LEU A 151 -7.37 4.29 -4.41
N ILE A 152 -8.12 5.06 -5.20
CA ILE A 152 -7.69 5.56 -6.51
C ILE A 152 -7.78 7.10 -6.50
N PRO A 153 -6.67 7.80 -6.22
CA PRO A 153 -6.64 9.26 -6.18
C PRO A 153 -6.82 9.92 -7.55
N GLU A 154 -6.27 9.31 -8.61
CA GLU A 154 -6.32 9.86 -9.96
C GLU A 154 -6.14 8.74 -10.99
N ALA A 155 -6.99 8.71 -12.02
CA ALA A 155 -6.92 7.74 -13.10
C ALA A 155 -7.65 8.23 -14.36
N ALA A 156 -6.99 8.15 -15.52
CA ALA A 156 -7.65 8.33 -16.81
C ALA A 156 -8.55 7.12 -17.15
N LEU A 157 -9.50 7.30 -18.08
CA LEU A 157 -10.48 6.26 -18.44
C LEU A 157 -9.87 4.93 -18.94
N LYS A 158 -8.67 4.98 -19.53
CA LYS A 158 -7.91 3.80 -20.00
C LYS A 158 -6.72 3.46 -19.10
N SER A 159 -6.75 3.87 -17.83
CA SER A 159 -5.66 3.62 -16.88
C SER A 159 -5.61 2.14 -16.49
N GLY A 160 -4.40 1.57 -16.44
CA GLY A 160 -4.18 0.21 -15.95
C GLY A 160 -4.58 0.02 -14.49
N SER A 161 -4.64 1.09 -13.70
CA SER A 161 -5.12 1.06 -12.30
C SER A 161 -6.59 0.66 -12.18
N LEU A 162 -7.40 0.85 -13.23
CA LEU A 162 -8.80 0.45 -13.24
C LEU A 162 -8.97 -1.09 -13.27
N HIS A 163 -7.95 -1.84 -13.68
CA HIS A 163 -7.96 -3.29 -13.52
C HIS A 163 -7.91 -3.68 -12.04
N THR A 164 -7.11 -2.97 -11.23
CA THR A 164 -7.07 -3.18 -9.78
C THR A 164 -8.45 -2.90 -9.18
N ALA A 165 -9.09 -1.78 -9.55
CA ALA A 165 -10.46 -1.46 -9.11
C ALA A 165 -11.43 -2.61 -9.41
N ARG A 166 -11.38 -3.17 -10.63
CA ARG A 166 -12.23 -4.29 -11.02
C ARG A 166 -11.97 -5.52 -10.15
N PHE A 167 -10.70 -5.91 -9.96
CA PHE A 167 -10.36 -7.05 -9.10
C PHE A 167 -10.81 -6.82 -7.65
N THR A 168 -10.71 -5.60 -7.13
CA THR A 168 -11.18 -5.26 -5.78
C THR A 168 -12.70 -5.48 -5.65
N LEU A 169 -13.48 -5.02 -6.63
CA LEU A 169 -14.93 -5.25 -6.67
C LEU A 169 -15.28 -6.75 -6.82
N GLU A 170 -14.56 -7.49 -7.67
CA GLU A 170 -14.74 -8.94 -7.83
C GLU A 170 -14.49 -9.72 -6.52
N LEU A 171 -13.63 -9.19 -5.64
CA LEU A 171 -13.36 -9.74 -4.31
C LEU A 171 -14.36 -9.28 -3.25
N GLY A 172 -15.37 -8.49 -3.62
CA GLY A 172 -16.35 -7.94 -2.67
C GLY A 172 -15.76 -6.89 -1.72
N LYS A 173 -14.66 -6.25 -2.11
CA LYS A 173 -13.98 -5.21 -1.32
C LYS A 173 -14.30 -3.82 -1.85
N ASP A 174 -14.11 -2.81 -1.00
CA ASP A 174 -14.43 -1.44 -1.35
C ASP A 174 -13.43 -0.81 -2.31
N VAL A 175 -13.94 -0.16 -3.35
CA VAL A 175 -13.19 0.76 -4.19
C VAL A 175 -13.52 2.18 -3.76
N LEU A 176 -12.49 2.90 -3.37
CA LEU A 176 -12.54 4.27 -2.90
C LEU A 176 -11.95 5.17 -4.00
N ALA A 177 -12.70 6.14 -4.49
CA ALA A 177 -12.29 6.97 -5.62
C ALA A 177 -12.36 8.46 -5.26
N VAL A 178 -11.30 9.19 -5.59
CA VAL A 178 -11.26 10.64 -5.35
C VAL A 178 -11.91 11.37 -6.54
N PRO A 179 -12.93 12.20 -6.31
CA PRO A 179 -13.52 13.01 -7.37
C PRO A 179 -12.52 14.00 -7.95
N GLY A 180 -12.62 14.29 -9.24
CA GLY A 180 -11.80 15.31 -9.87
C GLY A 180 -12.56 16.14 -10.90
N ASN A 181 -11.91 17.16 -11.45
CA ASN A 181 -12.53 18.06 -12.42
C ASN A 181 -13.03 17.28 -13.64
N ILE A 182 -14.29 17.51 -14.04
CA ILE A 182 -14.88 16.82 -15.21
C ILE A 182 -14.20 17.18 -16.55
N THR A 183 -13.45 18.28 -16.57
CA THR A 183 -12.65 18.73 -17.72
C THR A 183 -11.22 18.16 -17.71
N SER A 184 -10.83 17.43 -16.65
CA SER A 184 -9.51 16.84 -16.51
C SER A 184 -9.50 15.39 -17.02
N PRO A 185 -8.73 15.07 -18.08
CA PRO A 185 -8.68 13.71 -18.62
C PRO A 185 -8.17 12.67 -17.62
N VAL A 186 -7.34 13.09 -16.65
CA VAL A 186 -6.79 12.20 -15.61
C VAL A 186 -7.78 11.95 -14.45
N SER A 187 -8.94 12.60 -14.46
CA SER A 187 -10.02 12.41 -13.48
C SER A 187 -11.20 11.62 -14.04
N GLU A 188 -11.25 11.38 -15.35
CA GLU A 188 -12.37 10.67 -16.00
C GLU A 188 -12.59 9.27 -15.43
N GLY A 189 -11.51 8.54 -15.13
CA GLY A 189 -11.59 7.18 -14.59
C GLY A 189 -12.13 7.15 -13.17
N THR A 190 -11.66 8.03 -12.28
CA THR A 190 -12.18 8.11 -10.90
C THR A 190 -13.62 8.58 -10.88
N ASN A 191 -13.97 9.60 -11.66
CA ASN A 191 -15.35 10.06 -11.78
C ASN A 191 -16.27 8.97 -12.36
N ASN A 192 -15.79 8.17 -13.31
CA ASN A 192 -16.55 7.04 -13.82
C ASN A 192 -16.72 5.92 -12.79
N LEU A 193 -15.68 5.61 -12.00
CA LEU A 193 -15.79 4.67 -10.88
C LEU A 193 -16.88 5.11 -9.89
N ILE A 194 -16.89 6.39 -9.52
CA ILE A 194 -17.92 6.96 -8.63
C ILE A 194 -19.31 6.81 -9.26
N ARG A 195 -19.44 7.13 -10.56
CA ARG A 195 -20.72 6.98 -11.30
C ARG A 195 -21.26 5.55 -11.26
N VAL A 196 -20.38 4.54 -11.28
CA VAL A 196 -20.78 3.13 -11.26
C VAL A 196 -20.83 2.52 -9.84
N GLY A 197 -20.69 3.34 -8.80
CA GLY A 197 -20.94 2.94 -7.41
C GLY A 197 -19.70 2.83 -6.51
N ALA A 198 -18.51 3.26 -6.95
CA ALA A 198 -17.37 3.39 -6.04
C ALA A 198 -17.62 4.48 -4.99
N THR A 199 -17.11 4.28 -3.78
CA THR A 199 -17.28 5.22 -2.67
C THR A 199 -16.48 6.50 -2.94
N PRO A 200 -17.13 7.68 -2.99
CA PRO A 200 -16.43 8.94 -3.19
C PRO A 200 -15.67 9.34 -1.92
N ILE A 201 -14.38 9.64 -2.07
CA ILE A 201 -13.54 10.15 -0.98
C ILE A 201 -13.24 11.63 -1.24
N THR A 202 -13.86 12.50 -0.45
CA THR A 202 -13.69 13.96 -0.54
C THR A 202 -12.86 14.54 0.60
N SER A 203 -12.68 13.78 1.67
CA SER A 203 -11.94 14.19 2.85
C SER A 203 -11.19 13.01 3.49
N VAL A 204 -10.25 13.33 4.41
CA VAL A 204 -9.65 12.32 5.28
C VAL A 204 -10.70 11.62 6.14
N GLY A 205 -11.73 12.35 6.58
CA GLY A 205 -12.84 11.77 7.36
C GLY A 205 -13.56 10.67 6.59
N ASP A 206 -13.86 10.89 5.31
CA ASP A 206 -14.52 9.93 4.44
C ASP A 206 -13.66 8.66 4.28
N LEU A 207 -12.35 8.85 4.10
CA LEU A 207 -11.41 7.74 3.97
C LEU A 207 -11.36 6.89 5.24
N LEU A 208 -11.23 7.52 6.39
CA LEU A 208 -11.17 6.80 7.67
C LEU A 208 -12.50 6.10 7.97
N PHE A 209 -13.62 6.76 7.68
CA PHE A 209 -14.95 6.18 7.84
C PHE A 209 -15.13 4.94 6.95
N ALA A 210 -14.78 5.03 5.66
CA ALA A 210 -14.90 3.91 4.73
C ALA A 210 -14.04 2.70 5.14
N LEU A 211 -12.90 2.95 5.79
CA LEU A 211 -11.99 1.90 6.27
C LEU A 211 -12.29 1.42 7.69
N ASN A 212 -13.37 1.92 8.32
CA ASN A 212 -13.70 1.70 9.73
C ASN A 212 -12.53 2.01 10.69
N LEU A 213 -11.73 3.02 10.35
CA LEU A 213 -10.61 3.49 11.16
C LEU A 213 -11.07 4.62 12.08
N PRO A 214 -10.51 4.72 13.31
CA PRO A 214 -10.84 5.81 14.21
C PRO A 214 -10.45 7.16 13.59
N VAL A 215 -11.40 8.11 13.64
CA VAL A 215 -11.19 9.47 13.14
C VAL A 215 -10.10 10.18 13.95
N ASN A 216 -10.11 9.95 15.27
CA ASN A 216 -9.05 10.41 16.16
C ASN A 216 -7.81 9.56 15.94
N ALA A 217 -6.69 10.21 15.59
CA ALA A 217 -5.42 9.52 15.51
C ALA A 217 -5.12 8.85 16.87
N PRO A 218 -4.60 7.62 16.91
CA PRO A 218 -3.97 7.12 18.13
C PRO A 218 -2.86 8.12 18.46
N GLN A 219 -3.03 8.87 19.56
CA GLN A 219 -1.97 9.76 20.00
C GLN A 219 -0.79 8.87 20.36
N LYS A 220 0.37 9.08 19.73
CA LYS A 220 1.62 8.56 20.30
C LYS A 220 1.60 8.98 21.77
N PRO A 221 1.71 8.04 22.72
CA PRO A 221 1.80 8.43 24.10
C PRO A 221 2.96 9.44 24.19
N LYS A 222 2.70 10.59 24.79
CA LYS A 222 3.73 11.57 25.08
C LYS A 222 4.02 11.47 26.57
N GLY A 223 5.30 11.39 26.90
CA GLY A 223 5.70 11.53 28.28
C GLY A 223 5.32 12.92 28.77
N GLN A 224 4.68 12.99 29.94
CA GLN A 224 4.49 14.23 30.67
C GLN A 224 5.80 14.70 31.31
N THR A 225 6.78 13.80 31.41
CA THR A 225 8.14 14.07 31.88
C THR A 225 9.20 13.58 30.88
N PRO A 226 10.45 14.08 30.97
CA PRO A 226 11.56 13.56 30.18
C PRO A 226 11.78 12.06 30.36
N ALA A 227 11.67 11.54 31.58
CA ALA A 227 11.83 10.13 31.88
C ALA A 227 10.73 9.27 31.22
N GLU A 228 9.48 9.70 31.28
CA GLU A 228 8.39 9.02 30.58
C GLU A 228 8.59 9.03 29.06
N GLN A 229 9.10 10.14 28.50
CA GLN A 229 9.39 10.20 27.07
C GLN A 229 10.51 9.23 26.69
N THR A 230 11.57 9.11 27.50
CA THR A 230 12.64 8.12 27.30
C THR A 230 12.10 6.69 27.36
N ILE A 231 11.25 6.36 28.32
CA ILE A 231 10.61 5.03 28.43
C ILE A 231 9.79 4.73 27.16
N LEU A 232 9.01 5.70 26.70
CA LEU A 232 8.18 5.54 25.50
C LEU A 232 9.03 5.34 24.23
N ASP A 233 10.17 6.03 24.14
CA ASP A 233 11.11 5.87 23.03
C ASP A 233 11.81 4.50 23.08
N LEU A 234 12.16 4.00 24.26
CA LEU A 234 12.75 2.67 24.47
C LEU A 234 11.75 1.55 24.14
N LEU A 235 10.49 1.68 24.57
CA LEU A 235 9.41 0.76 24.21
C LEU A 235 9.19 0.75 22.69
N ALA A 236 9.22 1.93 22.05
CA ALA A 236 9.12 2.04 20.59
C ALA A 236 10.31 1.40 19.85
N ALA A 237 11.48 1.36 20.48
CA ALA A 237 12.67 0.65 19.99
C ALA A 237 12.65 -0.87 20.27
N GLY A 238 11.62 -1.37 20.96
CA GLY A 238 11.43 -2.80 21.25
C GLY A 238 12.03 -3.28 22.57
N VAL A 239 12.44 -2.37 23.46
CA VAL A 239 12.90 -2.71 24.81
C VAL A 239 11.67 -2.92 25.70
N CYS A 240 11.47 -4.15 26.17
CA CYS A 240 10.30 -4.53 26.96
C CYS A 240 10.65 -4.94 28.40
N ASP A 241 11.93 -5.08 28.73
CA ASP A 241 12.38 -5.50 30.06
C ASP A 241 12.37 -4.34 31.05
N GLY A 242 11.73 -4.54 32.20
CA GLY A 242 11.54 -3.47 33.18
C GLY A 242 12.83 -2.99 33.85
N ALA A 243 13.83 -3.88 34.03
CA ALA A 243 15.11 -3.49 34.61
C ALA A 243 15.95 -2.71 33.59
N GLU A 244 15.89 -3.12 32.32
CA GLU A 244 16.56 -2.42 31.21
C GLU A 244 15.96 -1.03 30.96
N LEU A 245 14.63 -0.90 31.02
CA LEU A 245 13.94 0.38 30.94
C LEU A 245 14.36 1.32 32.07
N LEU A 246 14.37 0.85 33.33
CA LEU A 246 14.78 1.64 34.50
C LEU A 246 16.24 2.10 34.45
N GLN A 247 17.12 1.34 33.79
CA GLN A 247 18.53 1.68 33.68
C GLN A 247 18.80 2.73 32.59
N GLN A 248 17.92 2.83 31.60
CA GLN A 248 18.09 3.67 30.41
C GLN A 248 17.14 4.89 30.36
N SER A 249 16.16 5.00 31.27
CA SER A 249 15.23 6.12 31.41
C SER A 249 15.62 7.13 32.48
#